data_AF-A0A8B8A4N1-F1
#
_entry.id   AF-A0A8B8A4N1-F1
#
_cell.length_a   1.000
_cell.length_b   1.000
_cell.length_c   1.000
_cell.angle_alpha   90.00
_cell.angle_beta   90.00
_cell.angle_gamma   90.00
#
_symmetry.space_group_name_H-M   'P 1'
#
loop_
_entity.id
_entity.type
_entity.pdbx_description
1 polymer ?
#
loop_
_entity_poly.entity_id
_entity_poly.type
_entity_poly.pdbx_seq_one_letter_code
_entity_poly.pdbx_strand_id
1 'polypeptide(L)'
;MLGLLMVFTGMQQAIVISDVTKMYGTDTLGLGMIGYIMMCYGTSQLAMLLVIEKLQKRLKPVVFVLKGFLVTQGLLLVLYIWEPRSDSVYSILGFMSLWGAVDAVWQSQVQGILVSSATRKEPAVICYRVCQGLGLCIVFFSAIALSLLYKVCLIGGTLVLGVIGYLVMEVSNNPVTPQENRAFDV
;
A
#
# COMPACT_ATOMS: atom_id res chain seq x y z
N MET A 1 14.74 7.38 -5.52
CA MET A 1 13.84 7.77 -4.42
C MET A 1 12.56 6.93 -4.34
N LEU A 2 12.05 6.33 -5.43
CA LEU A 2 10.87 5.44 -5.40
C LEU A 2 11.04 4.16 -4.54
N GLY A 3 12.28 3.79 -4.20
CA GLY A 3 12.61 2.58 -3.42
C GLY A 3 11.88 2.48 -2.09
N LEU A 4 11.69 3.59 -1.38
CA LEU A 4 10.99 3.59 -0.09
C LEU A 4 9.51 3.23 -0.24
N LEU A 5 8.84 3.67 -1.32
CA LEU A 5 7.47 3.26 -1.61
C LEU A 5 7.38 1.77 -1.95
N MET A 6 8.37 1.23 -2.67
CA MET A 6 8.41 -0.21 -2.98
C MET A 6 8.56 -1.04 -1.70
N VAL A 7 9.47 -0.65 -0.80
CA VAL A 7 9.63 -1.31 0.52
C VAL A 7 8.36 -1.18 1.35
N PHE A 8 7.72 -0.01 1.36
CA PHE A 8 6.46 0.23 2.06
C PHE A 8 5.35 -0.74 1.64
N THR A 9 5.17 -1.04 0.34
CA THR A 9 4.16 -2.01 -0.11
C THR A 9 4.34 -3.39 0.53
N GLY A 10 5.59 -3.84 0.69
CA GLY A 10 5.89 -5.10 1.37
C GLY A 10 5.63 -5.04 2.87
N MET A 11 5.96 -3.92 3.52
CA MET A 11 5.71 -3.74 4.95
C MET A 11 4.22 -3.72 5.29
N GLN A 12 3.40 -3.10 4.44
CA GLN A 12 1.94 -3.08 4.61
C GLN A 12 1.32 -4.49 4.52
N GLN A 13 1.86 -5.36 3.67
CA GLN A 13 1.42 -6.76 3.60
C GLN A 13 1.88 -7.56 4.82
N ALA A 14 3.11 -7.34 5.27
CA ALA A 14 3.65 -8.05 6.42
C ALA A 14 2.85 -7.79 7.69
N ILE A 15 2.47 -6.54 7.98
CA ILE A 15 1.69 -6.23 9.19
C ILE A 15 0.31 -6.91 9.17
N VAL A 16 -0.27 -7.08 7.97
CA VAL A 16 -1.51 -7.83 7.79
C VAL A 16 -1.31 -9.32 8.12
N ILE A 17 -0.21 -9.90 7.66
CA ILE A 17 0.11 -11.32 7.85
C ILE A 17 0.57 -11.61 9.28
N SER A 18 1.26 -10.69 9.96
CA SER A 18 1.85 -10.92 11.28
C SER A 18 0.98 -10.48 12.45
N ASP A 19 0.46 -9.27 12.42
CA ASP A 19 -0.13 -8.62 13.60
C ASP A 19 -1.66 -8.66 13.52
N VAL A 20 -2.19 -8.31 12.36
CA VAL A 20 -3.63 -8.26 12.06
C VAL A 20 -4.28 -9.65 12.15
N THR A 21 -3.66 -10.70 11.61
CA THR A 21 -4.12 -12.10 11.80
C THR A 21 -4.09 -12.56 13.24
N LYS A 22 -3.09 -12.15 14.03
CA LYS A 22 -2.99 -12.52 15.45
C LYS A 22 -4.08 -11.82 16.26
N MET A 23 -4.16 -10.49 16.16
CA MET A 23 -5.12 -9.70 16.94
C MET A 23 -6.57 -9.97 16.54
N TYR A 24 -6.89 -9.94 15.25
CA TYR A 24 -8.28 -10.09 14.79
C TYR A 24 -8.70 -11.54 14.61
N GLY A 25 -7.76 -12.42 14.26
CA GLY A 25 -8.03 -13.84 14.07
C GLY A 25 -7.91 -14.63 15.36
N THR A 26 -6.68 -14.79 15.85
CA THR A 26 -6.39 -15.66 17.00
C THR A 26 -7.04 -15.15 18.30
N ASP A 27 -6.86 -13.87 18.62
CA ASP A 27 -7.25 -13.34 19.93
C ASP A 27 -8.74 -13.01 20.02
N THR A 28 -9.38 -12.65 18.90
CA THR A 28 -10.78 -12.18 18.89
C THR A 28 -11.80 -13.23 18.41
N LEU A 29 -11.54 -13.88 17.27
CA LEU A 29 -12.53 -14.69 16.56
C LEU A 29 -12.22 -16.19 16.52
N GLY A 30 -11.03 -16.58 16.97
CA GLY A 30 -10.50 -17.94 16.91
C GLY A 30 -9.85 -18.29 15.56
N LEU A 31 -8.98 -19.32 15.59
CA LEU A 31 -8.13 -19.73 14.46
C LEU A 31 -8.91 -20.07 13.18
N GLY A 32 -10.13 -20.59 13.30
CA GLY A 32 -10.97 -20.98 12.15
C GLY A 32 -11.40 -19.79 11.28
N MET A 33 -11.41 -18.56 11.82
CA MET A 33 -11.88 -17.37 11.11
C MET A 33 -10.77 -16.65 10.30
N ILE A 34 -9.51 -17.01 10.50
CA ILE A 34 -8.35 -16.40 9.82
C ILE A 34 -8.46 -16.57 8.29
N GLY A 35 -8.90 -17.75 7.84
CA GLY A 35 -9.09 -18.03 6.42
C GLY A 35 -10.11 -17.09 5.77
N TYR A 36 -11.26 -16.86 6.42
CA TYR A 36 -12.31 -15.98 5.92
C TYR A 36 -11.87 -14.51 5.86
N ILE A 37 -11.12 -14.06 6.87
CA ILE A 37 -10.48 -12.74 6.89
C ILE A 37 -9.57 -12.54 5.68
N MET A 38 -8.70 -13.52 5.41
CA MET A 38 -7.76 -13.45 4.28
C MET A 38 -8.44 -13.60 2.92
N MET A 39 -9.54 -14.36 2.83
CA MET A 39 -10.37 -14.38 1.63
C MET A 39 -11.00 -13.00 1.35
N CYS A 40 -11.52 -12.30 2.36
CA CYS A 40 -12.08 -10.95 2.20
C CYS A 40 -11.02 -9.93 1.77
N TYR A 41 -9.81 -10.05 2.32
CA TYR A 41 -8.65 -9.27 1.89
C TYR A 41 -8.33 -9.49 0.40
N GLY A 42 -8.17 -10.74 -0.01
CA GLY A 42 -7.80 -11.09 -1.39
C GLY A 42 -8.89 -10.79 -2.42
N THR A 43 -10.15 -11.06 -2.10
CA THR A 43 -11.29 -10.77 -3.00
C THR A 43 -11.48 -9.27 -3.21
N SER A 44 -11.35 -8.47 -2.16
CA SER A 44 -11.39 -7.00 -2.26
C SER A 44 -10.23 -6.46 -3.09
N GLN A 45 -9.04 -7.03 -2.92
CA GLN A 45 -7.87 -6.67 -3.73
C GLN A 45 -8.12 -6.90 -5.22
N LEU A 46 -8.64 -8.08 -5.60
CA LEU A 46 -9.01 -8.37 -6.99
C LEU A 46 -10.09 -7.42 -7.52
N ALA A 47 -11.15 -7.18 -6.75
CA ALA A 47 -12.22 -6.27 -7.13
C ALA A 47 -11.71 -4.85 -7.37
N MET A 48 -10.82 -4.35 -6.50
CA MET A 48 -10.26 -3.02 -6.62
C MET A 48 -9.31 -2.88 -7.82
N LEU A 49 -8.55 -3.92 -8.18
CA LEU A 49 -7.72 -3.90 -9.39
C LEU A 49 -8.55 -3.66 -10.66
N LEU A 50 -9.71 -4.32 -10.79
CA LEU A 50 -10.62 -4.12 -11.93
C LEU A 50 -11.14 -2.68 -12.01
N VAL A 51 -11.34 -2.02 -10.87
CA VAL A 51 -11.76 -0.61 -10.80
C VAL A 51 -10.61 0.31 -11.20
N ILE A 52 -9.41 0.08 -10.66
CA ILE A 52 -8.21 0.86 -10.97
C ILE A 52 -7.90 0.79 -12.46
N GLU A 53 -8.07 -0.37 -13.09
CA GLU A 53 -7.80 -0.55 -14.52
C GLU A 53 -8.59 0.40 -15.42
N LYS A 54 -9.82 0.72 -15.02
CA LYS A 54 -10.68 1.70 -15.70
C LYS A 54 -10.30 3.13 -15.31
N LEU A 55 -10.00 3.36 -14.03
CA LEU A 55 -9.79 4.69 -13.49
C LEU A 55 -8.42 5.29 -13.85
N GLN A 56 -7.38 4.46 -14.01
CA GLN A 56 -6.04 4.88 -14.42
C GLN A 56 -6.01 5.56 -15.81
N LYS A 57 -7.03 5.33 -16.65
CA LYS A 57 -7.16 5.98 -17.97
C LYS A 57 -7.61 7.44 -17.86
N ARG A 58 -8.13 7.87 -16.70
CA ARG A 58 -8.78 9.17 -16.50
C ARG A 58 -8.04 10.08 -15.52
N LEU A 59 -7.23 9.53 -14.64
CA LEU A 59 -6.60 10.27 -13.54
C LEU A 59 -5.07 10.17 -13.59
N LYS A 60 -4.39 11.24 -13.16
CA LYS A 60 -2.92 11.25 -13.03
C LYS A 60 -2.47 10.39 -11.84
N PRO A 61 -1.34 9.68 -11.93
CA PRO A 61 -0.79 8.86 -10.83
C PRO A 61 -0.60 9.63 -9.51
N VAL A 62 -0.20 10.90 -9.59
CA VAL A 62 -0.01 11.78 -8.42
C VAL A 62 -1.27 11.87 -7.54
N VAL A 63 -2.45 11.93 -8.17
CA VAL A 63 -3.72 12.03 -7.45
C VAL A 63 -4.00 10.76 -6.65
N PHE A 64 -3.65 9.59 -7.20
CA PHE A 64 -3.78 8.32 -6.48
C PHE A 64 -2.81 8.23 -5.30
N VAL A 65 -1.56 8.67 -5.46
CA VAL A 65 -0.57 8.65 -4.39
C VAL A 65 -0.99 9.55 -3.23
N LEU A 66 -1.47 10.77 -3.50
CA LEU A 66 -1.93 11.69 -2.46
C LEU A 66 -3.18 11.19 -1.74
N LYS A 67 -4.19 10.68 -2.46
CA LYS A 67 -5.40 10.13 -1.84
C LYS A 67 -5.10 8.84 -1.08
N GLY A 68 -4.29 7.96 -1.67
CA GLY A 68 -3.84 6.72 -1.04
C GLY A 68 -3.07 6.99 0.25
N PHE A 69 -2.23 8.03 0.28
CA PHE A 69 -1.51 8.44 1.48
C PHE A 69 -2.47 8.75 2.64
N LEU A 70 -3.48 9.60 2.40
CA LEU A 70 -4.45 9.97 3.43
C LEU A 70 -5.24 8.77 3.94
N VAL A 71 -5.71 7.92 3.01
CA VAL A 71 -6.48 6.72 3.37
C VAL A 71 -5.63 5.75 4.17
N THR A 72 -4.39 5.51 3.77
CA THR A 72 -3.51 4.58 4.48
C THR A 72 -3.05 5.09 5.84
N GLN A 73 -2.78 6.39 5.99
CA GLN A 73 -2.50 6.97 7.31
C GLN A 73 -3.71 6.82 8.24
N GLY A 74 -4.92 7.08 7.73
CA GLY A 74 -6.15 6.84 8.48
C GLY A 74 -6.31 5.36 8.86
N LEU A 75 -6.02 4.46 7.93
CA LEU A 75 -6.15 3.01 8.15
C LEU A 75 -5.14 2.49 9.18
N LEU A 76 -3.91 2.99 9.16
CA LEU A 76 -2.88 2.71 10.17
C LEU A 76 -3.27 3.24 11.55
N LEU A 77 -3.90 4.42 11.60
CA LEU A 77 -4.40 5.00 12.85
C LEU A 77 -5.58 4.20 13.41
N VAL A 78 -6.50 3.76 12.56
CA VAL A 78 -7.59 2.86 12.95
C VAL A 78 -7.02 1.55 13.48
N LEU A 79 -6.01 0.95 12.83
CA LEU A 79 -5.36 -0.26 13.32
C LEU A 79 -4.78 -0.10 14.74
N TYR A 80 -4.30 1.09 15.07
CA TYR A 80 -3.72 1.37 16.39
C TYR A 80 -4.78 1.66 17.46
N ILE A 81 -5.84 2.40 17.14
CA ILE A 81 -6.86 2.82 18.11
C ILE A 81 -7.94 1.76 18.29
N TRP A 82 -8.26 1.01 17.24
CA TRP A 82 -9.40 0.12 17.22
C TRP A 82 -9.07 -1.24 17.83
N GLU A 83 -9.52 -1.45 19.06
CA GLU A 83 -9.52 -2.76 19.70
C GLU A 83 -10.70 -3.60 19.18
N PRO A 84 -10.44 -4.79 18.62
CA PRO A 84 -11.50 -5.64 18.12
C PRO A 84 -12.32 -6.24 19.25
N ARG A 85 -13.63 -5.98 19.24
CA ARG A 85 -14.60 -6.67 20.11
C ARG A 85 -15.14 -7.91 19.39
N SER A 86 -15.16 -9.03 20.09
CA SER A 86 -15.61 -10.36 19.62
C SER A 86 -16.98 -10.38 18.94
N ASP A 87 -17.86 -9.45 19.29
CA ASP A 87 -19.25 -9.44 18.84
C ASP A 87 -19.47 -8.81 17.45
N SER A 88 -18.41 -8.34 16.77
CA SER A 88 -18.52 -7.57 15.52
C SER A 88 -17.70 -8.13 14.35
N VAL A 89 -17.93 -9.41 14.01
CA VAL A 89 -17.29 -10.11 12.87
C VAL A 89 -17.36 -9.29 11.58
N TYR A 90 -18.52 -8.69 11.27
CA TYR A 90 -18.73 -7.89 10.06
C TYR A 90 -17.81 -6.66 9.99
N SER A 91 -17.51 -6.03 11.13
CA SER A 91 -16.61 -4.86 11.19
C SER A 91 -15.17 -5.27 10.87
N ILE A 92 -14.73 -6.43 11.39
CA ILE A 92 -13.39 -6.98 11.11
C ILE A 92 -13.27 -7.34 9.62
N LEU A 93 -14.27 -8.02 9.06
CA LEU A 93 -14.27 -8.34 7.62
C LEU A 93 -14.28 -7.09 6.75
N GLY A 94 -15.10 -6.09 7.09
CA GLY A 94 -15.13 -4.81 6.39
C GLY A 94 -13.81 -4.06 6.44
N PHE A 95 -13.14 -4.04 7.59
CA PHE A 95 -11.81 -3.45 7.75
C PHE A 95 -10.77 -4.15 6.87
N MET A 96 -10.79 -5.48 6.82
CA MET A 96 -9.87 -6.28 5.99
C MET A 96 -10.12 -6.09 4.50
N SER A 97 -11.39 -5.98 4.09
CA SER A 97 -11.74 -5.64 2.72
C SER A 97 -11.23 -4.24 2.35
N LEU A 98 -11.38 -3.25 3.24
CA LEU A 98 -10.84 -1.91 3.00
C LEU A 98 -9.32 -1.93 2.87
N TRP A 99 -8.63 -2.68 3.74
CA TRP A 99 -7.18 -2.83 3.66
C TRP A 99 -6.74 -3.49 2.36
N GLY A 100 -7.40 -4.57 1.92
CA GLY A 100 -7.11 -5.24 0.65
C GLY A 100 -7.28 -4.31 -0.56
N ALA A 101 -8.31 -3.45 -0.56
CA ALA A 101 -8.51 -2.46 -1.61
C ALA A 101 -7.39 -1.41 -1.63
N VAL A 102 -6.99 -0.90 -0.46
CA VAL A 102 -5.89 0.05 -0.34
C VAL A 102 -4.56 -0.57 -0.79
N ASP A 103 -4.31 -1.83 -0.44
CA ASP A 103 -3.12 -2.57 -0.87
C ASP A 103 -3.09 -2.76 -2.40
N ALA A 104 -4.24 -3.04 -3.02
CA ALA A 104 -4.35 -3.11 -4.47
C ALA A 104 -3.96 -1.79 -5.15
N VAL A 105 -4.43 -0.66 -4.61
CA VAL A 105 -4.11 0.68 -5.13
C VAL A 105 -2.61 0.92 -5.06
N TRP A 106 -1.99 0.71 -3.90
CA TRP A 106 -0.56 0.96 -3.74
C TRP A 106 0.30 0.08 -4.64
N GLN A 107 0.03 -1.22 -4.70
CA GLN A 107 0.80 -2.13 -5.56
C GLN A 107 0.70 -1.73 -7.04
N SER A 108 -0.53 -1.49 -7.53
CA SER A 108 -0.76 -1.14 -8.93
C SER A 108 -0.11 0.19 -9.31
N GLN A 109 -0.26 1.22 -8.46
CA GLN A 109 0.25 2.55 -8.76
C GLN A 109 1.79 2.62 -8.66
N VAL A 110 2.39 2.04 -7.62
CA VAL A 110 3.86 2.05 -7.46
C VAL A 110 4.53 1.28 -8.60
N GLN A 111 3.99 0.10 -8.95
CA GLN A 111 4.51 -0.66 -10.09
C GLN A 111 4.32 0.07 -11.42
N GLY A 112 3.15 0.70 -11.64
CA GLY A 112 2.88 1.49 -12.84
C GLY A 112 3.83 2.67 -13.00
N ILE A 113 4.06 3.45 -11.94
CA ILE A 113 5.01 4.57 -11.93
C ILE A 113 6.43 4.07 -12.24
N LEU A 114 6.87 2.98 -11.59
CA LEU A 114 8.20 2.43 -11.81
C LEU A 114 8.42 1.98 -13.26
N VAL A 115 7.45 1.26 -13.84
CA VAL A 115 7.53 0.78 -15.23
C VAL A 115 7.48 1.95 -16.22
N SER A 116 6.73 3.01 -15.93
CA SER A 116 6.66 4.20 -16.78
C SER A 116 7.97 5.02 -16.78
N SER A 117 8.68 5.03 -15.65
CA SER A 117 9.94 5.76 -15.48
C SER A 117 11.17 4.98 -15.97
N ALA A 118 11.07 3.66 -16.13
CA ALA A 118 12.20 2.80 -16.44
C ALA A 118 12.41 2.63 -17.95
N THR A 119 13.66 2.80 -18.41
CA THR A 119 14.06 2.51 -19.81
C THR A 119 13.91 1.02 -20.14
N ARG A 120 14.16 0.14 -19.17
CA ARG A 120 14.00 -1.32 -19.31
C ARG A 120 12.96 -1.82 -18.31
N LYS A 121 11.87 -2.40 -18.82
CA LYS A 121 10.69 -2.78 -18.02
C LYS A 121 10.91 -4.03 -17.17
N GLU A 122 11.55 -5.07 -17.73
CA GLU A 122 11.81 -6.34 -17.06
C GLU A 122 12.63 -6.19 -15.76
N PRO A 123 13.81 -5.54 -15.74
CA PRO A 123 14.59 -5.40 -14.51
C PRO A 123 13.90 -4.51 -13.46
N ALA A 124 13.08 -3.56 -13.90
CA ALA A 124 12.33 -2.70 -13.00
C ALA A 124 11.29 -3.50 -12.20
N VAL A 125 10.55 -4.40 -12.84
CA VAL A 125 9.58 -5.27 -12.16
C VAL A 125 10.27 -6.23 -11.19
N ILE A 126 11.45 -6.76 -11.55
CA ILE A 126 12.25 -7.60 -10.65
C ILE A 126 12.69 -6.79 -9.43
N CYS A 127 13.22 -5.58 -9.63
CA CYS A 127 13.63 -4.69 -8.55
C CYS A 127 12.47 -4.38 -7.59
N TYR A 128 11.27 -4.12 -8.13
CA TYR A 128 10.06 -3.95 -7.33
C TYR A 128 9.79 -5.15 -6.41
N ARG A 129 9.82 -6.37 -6.95
CA ARG A 129 9.58 -7.59 -6.16
C ARG A 129 10.64 -7.82 -5.09
N VAL A 130 11.91 -7.52 -5.39
CA VAL A 130 13.00 -7.61 -4.41
C VAL A 130 12.80 -6.60 -3.28
N CYS A 131 12.49 -5.34 -3.60
CA CYS A 131 12.21 -4.31 -2.58
C CYS A 131 10.97 -4.64 -1.74
N GLN A 132 9.92 -5.20 -2.35
CA GLN A 132 8.74 -5.69 -1.64
C GLN A 132 9.11 -6.81 -0.65
N GLY A 133 9.91 -7.78 -1.07
CA GLY A 133 10.43 -8.83 -0.19
C GLY A 133 11.26 -8.28 0.98
N LEU A 134 12.10 -7.27 0.74
CA LEU A 134 12.86 -6.61 1.81
C LEU A 134 11.95 -5.97 2.86
N GLY A 135 10.89 -5.26 2.42
CA GLY A 135 9.88 -4.71 3.34
C GLY A 135 9.21 -5.78 4.19
N LEU A 136 8.88 -6.92 3.57
CA LEU A 136 8.28 -8.05 4.27
C LEU A 136 9.20 -8.58 5.39
N CYS A 137 10.49 -8.77 5.06
CA CYS A 137 11.49 -9.23 6.02
C CYS A 137 11.68 -8.27 7.19
N ILE A 138 11.72 -6.95 6.93
CA ILE A 138 11.90 -5.93 7.98
C ILE A 138 10.78 -6.02 9.02
N VAL A 139 9.52 -6.12 8.57
CA VAL A 139 8.38 -6.16 9.49
C VAL A 139 8.30 -7.49 10.22
N PHE A 140 8.56 -8.62 9.56
CA PHE A 140 8.60 -9.92 10.25
C PHE A 140 9.70 -9.98 11.32
N PHE A 141 10.88 -9.42 11.05
CA PHE A 141 11.92 -9.32 12.07
C PHE A 141 11.49 -8.41 13.21
N SER A 142 10.88 -7.25 12.88
CA SER A 142 10.33 -6.34 13.88
C SER A 142 9.23 -6.98 14.73
N ALA A 143 8.55 -8.01 14.22
CA ALA A 143 7.49 -8.70 14.92
C ALA A 143 7.94 -9.49 16.14
N ILE A 144 9.23 -9.82 16.23
CA ILE A 144 9.82 -10.51 17.37
C ILE A 144 10.17 -9.54 18.51
N ALA A 145 10.50 -8.29 18.18
CA ALA A 145 11.14 -7.36 19.12
C ALA A 145 10.31 -6.11 19.47
N LEU A 146 9.38 -5.67 18.61
CA LEU A 146 8.69 -4.38 18.75
C LEU A 146 7.19 -4.53 19.03
N SER A 147 6.66 -3.60 19.83
CA SER A 147 5.21 -3.46 20.04
C SER A 147 4.52 -2.88 18.80
N LEU A 148 3.20 -3.04 18.72
CA LEU A 148 2.37 -2.58 17.60
C LEU A 148 2.58 -1.09 17.28
N LEU A 149 2.65 -0.23 18.31
CA LEU A 149 2.85 1.22 18.15
C LEU A 149 4.10 1.54 17.32
N TYR A 150 5.24 0.95 17.68
CA TYR A 150 6.49 1.22 16.97
C TYR A 150 6.45 0.71 15.52
N LYS A 151 5.78 -0.41 15.25
CA LYS A 151 5.60 -0.93 13.88
C LYS A 151 4.74 0.02 13.05
N VAL A 152 3.63 0.49 13.60
CA VAL A 152 2.74 1.45 12.92
C VAL A 152 3.50 2.76 12.62
N CYS A 153 4.29 3.26 13.57
CA CYS A 153 5.15 4.43 13.35
C CYS A 153 6.23 4.19 12.29
N LEU A 154 6.85 3.00 12.25
CA LEU A 154 7.86 2.64 11.25
C LEU A 154 7.26 2.62 9.84
N ILE A 155 6.10 1.96 9.68
CA ILE A 155 5.41 1.87 8.39
C ILE A 155 4.90 3.25 7.96
N GLY A 156 4.25 3.98 8.88
CA GLY A 156 3.75 5.33 8.63
C GLY A 156 4.85 6.32 8.28
N GLY A 157 5.98 6.28 8.98
CA GLY A 157 7.16 7.11 8.70
C GLY A 157 7.78 6.79 7.34
N THR A 158 7.88 5.51 6.99
CA THR A 158 8.40 5.10 5.67
C THR A 158 7.47 5.53 4.54
N LEU A 159 6.15 5.47 4.76
CA LEU A 159 5.17 5.97 3.81
C LEU A 159 5.32 7.49 3.60
N VAL A 160 5.47 8.27 4.67
CA VAL A 160 5.70 9.72 4.59
C VAL A 160 6.96 10.04 3.79
N LEU A 161 8.09 9.41 4.14
CA LEU A 161 9.36 9.62 3.42
C LEU A 161 9.27 9.18 1.95
N GLY A 162 8.57 8.09 1.68
CA GLY A 162 8.34 7.59 0.33
C GLY A 162 7.52 8.55 -0.52
N VAL A 163 6.44 9.12 0.03
CA VAL A 163 5.59 10.09 -0.67
C VAL A 163 6.33 11.40 -0.91
N ILE A 164 7.08 11.91 0.08
CA ILE A 164 7.93 13.10 -0.10
C ILE A 164 8.93 12.86 -1.24
N GLY A 165 9.62 11.71 -1.23
CA GLY A 165 10.56 11.35 -2.30
C GLY A 165 9.91 11.25 -3.68
N TYR A 166 8.66 10.81 -3.76
CA TYR A 166 7.88 10.80 -5.00
C TYR A 166 7.49 12.21 -5.45
N LEU A 167 7.03 13.08 -4.55
CA LEU A 167 6.66 14.45 -4.89
C LEU A 167 7.88 15.27 -5.38
N VAL A 168 9.05 15.08 -4.76
CA VAL A 168 10.30 15.70 -5.21
C VAL A 168 10.66 15.26 -6.64
N MET A 169 10.51 13.96 -6.95
CA MET A 169 10.72 13.45 -8.31
C MET A 169 9.73 14.06 -9.30
N GLU A 170 8.45 14.15 -8.94
CA GLU A 170 7.41 14.72 -9.81
C GLU A 170 7.68 16.21 -10.12
N VAL A 171 8.07 16.99 -9.11
CA VAL A 171 8.41 18.42 -9.28
C VAL A 171 9.69 18.60 -10.09
N SER A 172 10.70 17.76 -9.87
CA SER A 172 11.95 17.80 -10.65
C SER A 172 11.73 17.44 -12.12
N ASN A 173 10.81 16.49 -12.39
CA ASN A 173 10.51 16.02 -13.73
C ASN A 173 9.47 16.91 -14.47
N ASN A 174 8.69 17.70 -13.74
CA ASN A 174 7.81 18.75 -14.26
C ASN A 174 8.24 20.12 -13.70
N PRO A 175 9.34 20.73 -14.17
CA PRO A 175 9.54 22.14 -13.89
C PRO A 175 8.33 22.90 -14.43
N VAL A 176 7.87 23.91 -13.69
CA VAL A 176 6.84 24.85 -14.15
C VAL A 176 7.39 25.59 -15.38
N THR A 177 7.25 24.99 -16.55
CA THR A 177 7.34 25.65 -17.85
C THR A 177 5.92 25.82 -18.38
N PRO A 178 5.51 27.04 -18.75
CA PRO A 178 4.19 27.29 -19.31
C PRO A 178 3.97 26.40 -20.54
N GLN A 179 2.75 25.94 -20.74
CA GLN A 179 2.36 25.26 -21.97
C GLN A 179 2.69 26.14 -23.18
N GLU A 180 3.75 25.82 -23.91
CA GLU A 180 3.95 26.31 -25.27
C GLU A 180 4.11 25.11 -26.20
N ASN A 181 2.96 24.76 -26.78
CA ASN A 181 2.74 24.16 -28.09
C ASN A 181 3.79 23.14 -28.58
N ARG A 182 3.56 21.85 -28.28
CA ARG A 182 3.80 20.84 -29.33
C ARG A 182 2.60 20.85 -30.25
N ALA A 183 2.73 21.63 -31.31
CA ALA A 183 1.89 21.54 -32.49
C ALA A 183 1.80 20.07 -32.94
N PHE A 184 0.60 19.69 -33.35
CA PHE A 184 0.39 18.54 -34.22
C PHE A 184 1.30 18.70 -35.44
N ASP A 185 2.12 17.70 -35.71
CA ASP A 185 2.61 17.43 -37.06
C ASP A 185 2.55 15.91 -37.29
N VAL A 186 1.52 15.56 -38.08
CA VAL A 186 1.30 14.45 -39.01
C VAL A 186 1.92 13.08 -38.70
#